data_AF-A0A2G2GE89-F1
#
_entry.id   AF-A0A2G2GE89-F1
#
_cell.length_a   1.000
_cell.length_b   1.000
_cell.length_c   1.000
_cell.angle_alpha   90.00
_cell.angle_beta   90.00
_cell.angle_gamma   90.00
#
_symmetry.space_group_name_H-M   'P 1'
#
loop_
_entity.id
_entity.type
_entity.pdbx_description
1 polymer ?
#
loop_
_entity_poly.entity_id
_entity_poly.type
_entity_poly.pdbx_seq_one_letter_code
_entity_poly.pdbx_strand_id
1 'polypeptide(L)'
;MKTGRKFPETLRDAENIFYLQLQSIDMLEGDIWFVNNSDETLLEVSNSSGGFAGGTDGDVEDIVTMSTPKPTVYKDVKPKEAVRIDTYNEIFDGDFYIEFGAEITSPSFGKKHLKGELLKGGDPNATLLWTELPEMPNPDDAAELLSPEKAANDYVDRSGQYLDKSISLNRGDLRADYAAKRLAPSGLLLEKTNHRNGRLTEYKFSDDGGKTIFHTYDFMRACLFIEALRW
;
A
#
# COMPACT_ATOMS: atom_id res chain seq x y z
N MET A 1 -26.37 3.31 -16.53
CA MET A 1 -25.70 3.76 -15.30
C MET A 1 -25.95 5.25 -15.12
N LYS A 2 -26.41 5.72 -13.95
CA LYS A 2 -26.41 7.17 -13.67
C LYS A 2 -24.96 7.64 -13.50
N THR A 3 -24.63 8.81 -14.01
CA THR A 3 -23.31 9.42 -13.78
C THR A 3 -23.34 10.20 -12.47
N GLY A 4 -22.22 10.26 -11.77
CA GLY A 4 -22.14 10.91 -10.46
C GLY A 4 -20.79 11.57 -10.25
N ARG A 5 -20.81 12.78 -9.69
CA ARG A 5 -19.63 13.56 -9.26
C ARG A 5 -19.90 14.13 -7.88
N LYS A 6 -18.90 14.13 -7.01
CA LYS A 6 -18.97 14.76 -5.68
C LYS A 6 -17.58 15.11 -5.17
N PHE A 7 -17.53 15.96 -4.15
CA PHE A 7 -16.34 16.13 -3.31
C PHE A 7 -16.59 15.39 -2.00
N PRO A 8 -15.80 14.36 -1.65
CA PRO A 8 -15.94 13.69 -0.36
C PRO A 8 -15.74 14.67 0.80
N GLU A 9 -16.56 14.54 1.85
CA GLU A 9 -16.40 15.35 3.09
C GLU A 9 -15.12 14.99 3.84
N THR A 10 -14.74 13.71 3.78
CA THR A 10 -13.52 13.18 4.36
C THR A 10 -12.76 12.40 3.30
N LEU A 11 -11.50 12.76 3.10
CA LEU A 11 -10.57 12.00 2.27
C LEU A 11 -9.91 10.90 3.11
N ARG A 12 -9.50 9.82 2.46
CA ARG A 12 -8.63 8.82 3.09
C ARG A 12 -7.22 9.38 3.28
N ASP A 13 -6.38 8.60 3.96
CA ASP A 13 -4.97 8.91 4.22
C ASP A 13 -4.28 9.53 2.98
N ALA A 14 -3.49 10.59 3.22
CA ALA A 14 -2.77 11.36 2.21
C ALA A 14 -1.84 10.51 1.33
N GLU A 15 -1.41 9.34 1.80
CA GLU A 15 -0.60 8.42 1.00
C GLU A 15 -1.38 7.76 -0.15
N ASN A 16 -2.72 7.87 -0.19
CA ASN A 16 -3.54 7.35 -1.28
C ASN A 16 -3.74 8.43 -2.35
N ILE A 17 -3.05 8.34 -3.49
CA ILE A 17 -3.25 9.28 -4.60
C ILE A 17 -4.57 9.00 -5.30
N PHE A 18 -4.82 7.74 -5.64
CA PHE A 18 -6.05 7.28 -6.27
C PHE A 18 -6.60 6.09 -5.50
N TYR A 19 -7.88 6.12 -5.18
CA TYR A 19 -8.52 5.04 -4.44
C TYR A 19 -10.00 4.91 -4.76
N LEU A 20 -10.58 3.79 -4.36
CA LEU A 20 -11.99 3.49 -4.43
C LEU A 20 -12.64 3.64 -3.06
N GLN A 21 -13.87 4.13 -3.07
CA GLN A 21 -14.67 4.27 -1.87
C GLN A 21 -16.09 3.80 -2.14
N LEU A 22 -16.53 2.79 -1.38
CA LEU A 22 -17.92 2.38 -1.32
C LEU A 22 -18.71 3.41 -0.54
N GLN A 23 -19.82 3.86 -1.12
CA GLN A 23 -20.86 4.60 -0.40
C GLN A 23 -22.13 3.75 -0.39
N SER A 24 -22.48 3.22 0.77
CA SER A 24 -23.72 2.46 0.95
C SER A 24 -24.93 3.31 0.60
N ILE A 25 -25.83 2.74 -0.19
CA ILE A 25 -27.17 3.27 -0.47
C ILE A 25 -28.15 2.65 0.52
N ASP A 26 -28.04 1.34 0.74
CA ASP A 26 -28.78 0.59 1.76
C ASP A 26 -27.90 -0.52 2.39
N MET A 27 -28.53 -1.56 2.96
CA MET A 27 -27.82 -2.66 3.62
C MET A 27 -27.09 -3.61 2.66
N LEU A 28 -27.44 -3.62 1.37
CA LEU A 28 -26.91 -4.58 0.39
C LEU A 28 -26.35 -3.90 -0.86
N GLU A 29 -26.70 -2.65 -1.10
CA GLU A 29 -26.29 -1.89 -2.28
C GLU A 29 -25.44 -0.68 -1.92
N GLY A 30 -24.47 -0.37 -2.78
CA GLY A 30 -23.67 0.82 -2.69
C GLY A 30 -23.14 1.29 -4.04
N ASP A 31 -22.69 2.55 -4.09
CA ASP A 31 -21.99 3.10 -5.24
C ASP A 31 -20.47 3.05 -5.00
N ILE A 32 -19.71 2.62 -5.99
CA ILE A 32 -18.24 2.64 -5.96
C ILE A 32 -17.75 3.92 -6.64
N TRP A 33 -17.01 4.71 -5.86
CA TRP A 33 -16.48 5.99 -6.28
C TRP A 33 -14.97 5.91 -6.46
N PHE A 34 -14.47 6.28 -7.63
CA PHE A 34 -13.07 6.62 -7.83
C PHE A 34 -12.81 8.01 -7.27
N VAL A 35 -11.82 8.14 -6.38
CA VAL A 35 -11.44 9.42 -5.79
C VAL A 35 -10.08 9.87 -6.33
N ASN A 36 -10.05 11.04 -6.95
CA ASN A 36 -8.83 11.74 -7.30
C ASN A 36 -8.30 12.49 -6.07
N ASN A 37 -7.47 11.86 -5.25
CA ASN A 37 -6.84 12.53 -4.11
C ASN A 37 -5.48 13.15 -4.48
N SER A 38 -5.15 13.25 -5.77
CA SER A 38 -4.01 14.07 -6.20
C SER A 38 -4.31 15.57 -6.09
N ASP A 39 -3.29 16.39 -6.36
CA ASP A 39 -3.42 17.84 -6.45
C ASP A 39 -3.57 18.33 -7.91
N GLU A 40 -3.73 17.42 -8.87
CA GLU A 40 -3.94 17.73 -10.29
C GLU A 40 -5.35 17.37 -10.79
N THR A 41 -5.74 18.00 -11.90
CA THR A 41 -6.97 17.63 -12.62
C THR A 41 -6.66 16.50 -13.59
N LEU A 42 -7.39 15.39 -13.48
CA LEU A 42 -7.30 14.30 -14.44
C LEU A 42 -8.05 14.67 -15.72
N LEU A 43 -7.41 14.45 -16.86
CA LEU A 43 -8.01 14.73 -18.17
C LEU A 43 -9.18 13.78 -18.43
N GLU A 44 -9.03 12.52 -18.02
CA GLU A 44 -10.04 11.50 -18.21
C GLU A 44 -10.00 10.46 -17.09
N VAL A 45 -11.17 9.99 -16.65
CA VAL A 45 -11.38 8.82 -15.80
C VAL A 45 -12.51 7.98 -16.37
N SER A 46 -12.33 6.67 -16.48
CA SER A 46 -13.39 5.76 -16.91
C SER A 46 -13.35 4.44 -16.14
N ASN A 47 -14.52 3.79 -15.98
CA ASN A 47 -14.60 2.49 -15.31
C ASN A 47 -13.84 1.43 -16.11
N SER A 48 -13.00 0.65 -15.43
CA SER A 48 -12.27 -0.47 -16.02
C SER A 48 -12.40 -1.75 -15.19
N SER A 49 -13.43 -1.82 -14.35
CA SER A 49 -13.72 -2.97 -13.51
C SER A 49 -14.08 -4.19 -14.36
N GLY A 50 -13.68 -5.35 -13.88
CA GLY A 50 -13.94 -6.63 -14.51
C GLY A 50 -13.98 -7.76 -13.48
N GLY A 51 -14.28 -8.96 -13.94
CA GLY A 51 -14.36 -10.11 -13.06
C GLY A 51 -14.84 -11.36 -13.76
N PHE A 52 -15.07 -12.42 -12.99
CA PHE A 52 -15.70 -13.63 -13.47
C PHE A 52 -16.42 -14.41 -12.36
N ALA A 53 -17.39 -15.23 -12.75
CA ALA A 53 -17.87 -16.34 -11.92
C ALA A 53 -17.41 -17.67 -12.53
N GLY A 54 -17.05 -18.62 -11.67
CA GLY A 54 -16.90 -20.03 -12.06
C GLY A 54 -18.21 -20.78 -11.81
N GLY A 55 -18.48 -21.81 -12.62
CA GLY A 55 -19.60 -22.72 -12.39
C GLY A 55 -19.53 -23.38 -11.00
N THR A 56 -20.70 -23.63 -10.39
CA THR A 56 -20.85 -24.14 -9.03
C THR A 56 -20.30 -25.55 -8.80
N ASP A 57 -19.92 -26.28 -9.85
CA ASP A 57 -19.68 -27.73 -9.78
C ASP A 57 -18.35 -28.19 -10.42
N GLY A 58 -17.28 -27.40 -10.31
CA GLY A 58 -15.92 -27.86 -10.68
C GLY A 58 -15.66 -28.05 -12.18
N ASP A 59 -16.68 -27.81 -13.02
CA ASP A 59 -16.54 -27.74 -14.47
C ASP A 59 -16.01 -26.36 -14.86
N VAL A 60 -14.76 -26.35 -15.33
CA VAL A 60 -14.02 -25.16 -15.79
C VAL A 60 -14.60 -24.61 -17.12
N GLU A 61 -15.63 -25.26 -17.68
CA GLU A 61 -16.17 -24.96 -19.00
C GLU A 61 -17.12 -23.75 -19.02
N ASP A 62 -17.66 -23.33 -17.87
CA ASP A 62 -18.60 -22.20 -17.77
C ASP A 62 -18.01 -21.03 -16.96
N ILE A 63 -16.96 -20.38 -17.48
CA ILE A 63 -16.48 -19.09 -16.94
C ILE A 63 -17.26 -17.96 -17.60
N VAL A 64 -18.08 -17.27 -16.82
CA VAL A 64 -18.77 -16.04 -17.28
C VAL A 64 -17.93 -14.84 -16.87
N THR A 65 -17.34 -14.16 -17.86
CA THR A 65 -16.60 -12.92 -17.61
C THR A 65 -17.53 -11.72 -17.53
N MET A 66 -17.30 -10.88 -16.53
CA MET A 66 -17.94 -9.60 -16.36
C MET A 66 -17.05 -8.53 -16.96
N SER A 67 -17.59 -7.75 -17.88
CA SER A 67 -16.97 -6.53 -18.38
C SER A 67 -17.99 -5.41 -18.33
N THR A 68 -17.53 -4.19 -18.04
CA THR A 68 -18.42 -3.03 -18.01
C THR A 68 -18.88 -2.70 -19.45
N PRO A 69 -20.17 -2.85 -19.79
CA PRO A 69 -20.64 -2.54 -21.13
C PRO A 69 -20.70 -1.01 -21.29
N LYS A 70 -19.75 -0.47 -22.05
CA LYS A 70 -19.53 0.97 -22.32
C LYS A 70 -19.10 1.76 -21.06
N PRO A 71 -17.79 2.01 -20.89
CA PRO A 71 -17.30 2.82 -19.79
C PRO A 71 -17.93 4.21 -19.81
N THR A 72 -18.45 4.64 -18.67
CA THR A 72 -18.73 6.08 -18.47
C THR A 72 -17.40 6.80 -18.41
N VAL A 73 -17.25 7.84 -19.23
CA VAL A 73 -16.04 8.65 -19.30
C VAL A 73 -16.29 10.00 -18.63
N TYR A 74 -15.51 10.31 -17.60
CA TYR A 74 -15.49 11.59 -16.92
C TYR A 74 -14.28 12.39 -17.39
N LYS A 75 -14.50 13.62 -17.84
CA LYS A 75 -13.43 14.57 -18.19
C LYS A 75 -13.21 15.59 -17.10
N ASP A 76 -12.01 16.16 -17.02
CA ASP A 76 -11.68 17.26 -16.11
C ASP A 76 -12.07 16.96 -14.65
N VAL A 77 -11.63 15.79 -14.15
CA VAL A 77 -11.89 15.37 -12.76
C VAL A 77 -10.92 16.12 -11.85
N LYS A 78 -11.46 17.05 -11.06
CA LYS A 78 -10.69 18.01 -10.26
C LYS A 78 -9.93 17.33 -9.12
N PRO A 79 -8.91 18.01 -8.55
CA PRO A 79 -8.31 17.60 -7.29
C PRO A 79 -9.38 17.37 -6.24
N LYS A 80 -9.28 16.26 -5.51
CA LYS A 80 -10.18 15.81 -4.45
C LYS A 80 -11.62 15.53 -4.91
N GLU A 81 -11.88 15.49 -6.21
CA GLU A 81 -13.18 15.08 -6.75
C GLU A 81 -13.28 13.55 -6.80
N ALA A 82 -14.48 13.04 -6.54
CA ALA A 82 -14.85 11.66 -6.71
C ALA A 82 -15.87 11.50 -7.84
N VAL A 83 -15.67 10.48 -8.67
CA VAL A 83 -16.58 10.12 -9.77
C VAL A 83 -17.08 8.69 -9.58
N ARG A 84 -18.36 8.48 -9.87
CA ARG A 84 -18.95 7.16 -9.72
C ARG A 84 -18.55 6.25 -10.87
N ILE A 85 -17.83 5.18 -10.58
CA ILE A 85 -17.37 4.23 -11.60
C ILE A 85 -18.23 2.99 -11.63
N ASP A 86 -18.71 2.52 -10.47
CA ASP A 86 -19.49 1.29 -10.40
C ASP A 86 -20.62 1.32 -9.35
N THR A 87 -21.44 0.26 -9.36
CA THR A 87 -22.40 -0.09 -8.31
C THR A 87 -22.03 -1.45 -7.76
N TYR A 88 -22.18 -1.61 -6.45
CA TYR A 88 -21.93 -2.84 -5.72
C TYR A 88 -23.24 -3.38 -5.15
N ASN A 89 -23.50 -4.67 -5.32
CA ASN A 89 -24.56 -5.39 -4.66
C ASN A 89 -23.98 -6.63 -3.95
N GLU A 90 -23.97 -6.62 -2.62
CA GLU A 90 -23.32 -7.65 -1.80
C GLU A 90 -23.85 -9.07 -2.05
N ILE A 91 -25.14 -9.21 -2.36
CA ILE A 91 -25.75 -10.52 -2.64
C ILE A 91 -25.26 -11.09 -3.97
N PHE A 92 -25.22 -10.26 -5.02
CA PHE A 92 -24.82 -10.73 -6.34
C PHE A 92 -23.31 -10.77 -6.47
N ASP A 93 -22.65 -9.66 -6.19
CA ASP A 93 -21.21 -9.49 -6.39
C ASP A 93 -20.39 -10.38 -5.46
N GLY A 94 -20.95 -10.73 -4.29
CA GLY A 94 -20.32 -11.62 -3.31
C GLY A 94 -19.89 -12.98 -3.86
N ASP A 95 -20.53 -13.48 -4.93
CA ASP A 95 -20.20 -14.76 -5.55
C ASP A 95 -19.26 -14.68 -6.75
N PHE A 96 -18.89 -13.47 -7.18
CA PHE A 96 -17.95 -13.26 -8.28
C PHE A 96 -16.54 -12.97 -7.75
N TYR A 97 -15.53 -13.29 -8.57
CA TYR A 97 -14.20 -12.71 -8.41
C TYR A 97 -14.17 -11.40 -9.17
N ILE A 98 -14.02 -10.28 -8.46
CA ILE A 98 -14.12 -8.93 -9.03
C ILE A 98 -12.83 -8.16 -8.77
N GLU A 99 -12.38 -7.46 -9.79
CA GLU A 99 -11.28 -6.50 -9.73
C GLU A 99 -11.85 -5.13 -10.12
N PHE A 100 -12.07 -4.27 -9.11
CA PHE A 100 -12.54 -2.92 -9.36
C PHE A 100 -11.39 -2.02 -9.82
N GLY A 101 -11.65 -1.15 -10.79
CA GLY A 101 -10.60 -0.32 -11.37
C GLY A 101 -11.10 0.83 -12.22
N ALA A 102 -10.15 1.71 -12.55
CA ALA A 102 -10.36 2.82 -13.45
C ALA A 102 -9.20 2.97 -14.44
N GLU A 103 -9.52 3.32 -15.68
CA GLU A 103 -8.56 3.93 -16.59
C GLU A 103 -8.53 5.44 -16.35
N ILE A 104 -7.32 5.98 -16.19
CA ILE A 104 -7.11 7.41 -16.03
C ILE A 104 -6.17 7.94 -17.11
N THR A 105 -6.33 9.22 -17.44
CA THR A 105 -5.33 10.01 -18.15
C THR A 105 -5.02 11.25 -17.34
N SER A 106 -3.75 11.47 -17.03
CA SER A 106 -3.27 12.59 -16.23
C SER A 106 -2.04 13.25 -16.86
N PRO A 107 -1.79 14.54 -16.58
CA PRO A 107 -0.53 15.20 -16.93
C PRO A 107 0.70 14.50 -16.38
N SER A 108 0.71 14.11 -15.10
CA SER A 108 1.90 13.58 -14.43
C SER A 108 2.15 12.08 -14.68
N PHE A 109 1.10 11.26 -14.73
CA PHE A 109 1.22 9.80 -14.88
C PHE A 109 0.93 9.29 -16.31
N GLY A 110 0.49 10.16 -17.22
CA GLY A 110 0.01 9.75 -18.55
C GLY A 110 -1.26 8.90 -18.48
N LYS A 111 -1.44 7.99 -19.44
CA LYS A 111 -2.53 7.01 -19.42
C LYS A 111 -2.15 5.82 -18.53
N LYS A 112 -2.99 5.51 -17.54
CA LYS A 112 -2.82 4.37 -16.63
C LYS A 112 -4.09 3.55 -16.54
N HIS A 113 -3.94 2.24 -16.41
CA HIS A 113 -5.00 1.32 -16.06
C HIS A 113 -4.75 0.89 -14.61
N LEU A 114 -5.58 1.36 -13.69
CA LEU A 114 -5.41 1.17 -12.26
C LEU A 114 -6.49 0.24 -11.72
N LYS A 115 -6.10 -0.77 -10.96
CA LYS A 115 -7.01 -1.81 -10.51
C LYS A 115 -6.61 -2.33 -9.13
N GLY A 116 -7.60 -2.70 -8.34
CA GLY A 116 -7.41 -3.34 -7.05
C GLY A 116 -6.95 -4.79 -7.19
N GLU A 117 -6.95 -5.53 -6.08
CA GLU A 117 -6.71 -6.97 -6.11
C GLU A 117 -7.96 -7.71 -6.59
N LEU A 118 -7.78 -8.79 -7.36
CA LEU A 118 -8.86 -9.69 -7.77
C LEU A 118 -9.26 -10.58 -6.59
N LEU A 119 -10.44 -10.35 -6.03
CA LEU A 119 -10.93 -11.02 -4.82
C LEU A 119 -12.38 -11.52 -5.00
N LYS A 120 -12.75 -12.59 -4.30
CA LYS A 120 -14.16 -13.00 -4.21
C LYS A 120 -14.94 -11.89 -3.49
N GLY A 121 -16.03 -11.42 -4.10
CA GLY A 121 -16.78 -10.24 -3.66
C GLY A 121 -16.14 -8.89 -4.01
N GLY A 122 -14.89 -8.88 -4.49
CA GLY A 122 -14.09 -7.67 -4.73
C GLY A 122 -13.76 -6.87 -3.48
N ASP A 123 -12.90 -5.86 -3.63
CA ASP A 123 -12.66 -4.81 -2.62
C ASP A 123 -13.16 -3.45 -3.15
N PRO A 124 -14.40 -3.04 -2.83
CA PRO A 124 -14.96 -1.77 -3.30
C PRO A 124 -14.33 -0.55 -2.59
N ASN A 125 -13.39 -0.79 -1.66
CA ASN A 125 -12.67 0.18 -0.87
C ASN A 125 -11.14 0.08 -1.10
N ALA A 126 -10.70 -0.33 -2.30
CA ALA A 126 -9.28 -0.53 -2.60
C ALA A 126 -8.49 0.78 -2.82
N THR A 127 -7.20 0.77 -2.48
CA THR A 127 -6.25 1.79 -2.96
C THR A 127 -5.70 1.38 -4.32
N LEU A 128 -5.73 2.31 -5.28
CA LEU A 128 -5.32 2.06 -6.66
C LEU A 128 -3.92 2.60 -6.97
N LEU A 129 -3.53 3.71 -6.32
CA LEU A 129 -2.19 4.26 -6.41
C LEU A 129 -1.79 4.91 -5.09
N TRP A 130 -0.61 4.52 -4.59
CA TRP A 130 0.03 5.12 -3.42
C TRP A 130 0.99 6.23 -3.85
N THR A 131 1.28 7.15 -2.94
CA THR A 131 2.44 8.04 -3.07
C THR A 131 3.71 7.23 -3.21
N GLU A 132 4.66 7.76 -3.98
CA GLU A 132 6.00 7.21 -4.01
C GLU A 132 6.57 7.25 -2.60
N LEU A 133 7.21 6.15 -2.21
CA LEU A 133 7.98 6.14 -0.98
C LEU A 133 9.23 7.00 -1.22
N PRO A 134 9.80 7.61 -0.17
CA PRO A 134 11.12 8.22 -0.27
C PRO A 134 12.09 7.24 -0.93
N GLU A 135 12.87 7.74 -1.89
CA GLU A 135 13.86 6.92 -2.59
C GLU A 135 14.78 6.27 -1.56
N MET A 136 14.78 4.94 -1.56
CA MET A 136 15.69 4.15 -0.73
C MET A 136 16.68 3.44 -1.64
N PRO A 137 17.90 3.16 -1.13
CA PRO A 137 18.83 2.29 -1.85
C PRO A 137 18.10 1.00 -2.22
N ASN A 138 18.15 0.64 -3.50
CA ASN A 138 17.42 -0.51 -4.03
C ASN A 138 17.86 -1.79 -3.27
N PRO A 139 16.94 -2.54 -2.63
CA PRO A 139 17.29 -3.74 -1.88
C PRO A 139 17.88 -4.88 -2.74
N ASP A 140 17.73 -4.80 -4.07
CA ASP A 140 18.30 -5.73 -5.04
C ASP A 140 19.58 -5.20 -5.72
N ASP A 141 19.96 -3.95 -5.45
CA ASP A 141 21.24 -3.39 -5.90
C ASP A 141 22.30 -3.56 -4.80
N ALA A 142 23.00 -4.69 -4.87
CA ALA A 142 24.07 -5.03 -3.94
C ALA A 142 25.25 -4.02 -3.94
N ALA A 143 25.37 -3.18 -4.97
CA ALA A 143 26.41 -2.15 -5.03
C ALA A 143 26.06 -0.91 -4.21
N GLU A 144 24.77 -0.61 -4.00
CA GLU A 144 24.30 0.51 -3.19
C GLU A 144 23.94 0.12 -1.75
N LEU A 145 23.61 -1.15 -1.50
CA LEU A 145 23.33 -1.66 -0.16
C LEU A 145 24.60 -1.88 0.66
N LEU A 146 24.72 -1.19 1.81
CA LEU A 146 25.37 -1.84 2.94
C LEU A 146 24.55 -3.09 3.30
N SER A 147 25.18 -4.27 3.27
CA SER A 147 24.55 -5.46 3.83
C SER A 147 24.23 -5.22 5.31
N PRO A 148 23.14 -5.80 5.86
CA PRO A 148 22.80 -5.62 7.27
C PRO A 148 23.99 -5.93 8.19
N GLU A 149 24.75 -6.97 7.89
CA GLU A 149 25.93 -7.41 8.63
C GLU A 149 27.08 -6.40 8.52
N LYS A 150 27.32 -5.86 7.31
CA LYS A 150 28.33 -4.83 7.12
C LYS A 150 27.99 -3.56 7.89
N ALA A 151 26.73 -3.13 7.87
CA ALA A 151 26.28 -1.95 8.62
C ALA A 151 26.45 -2.14 10.12
N ALA A 152 26.13 -3.34 10.62
CA ALA A 152 26.34 -3.70 12.02
C ALA A 152 27.84 -3.69 12.38
N ASN A 153 28.68 -4.36 11.59
CA ASN A 153 30.12 -4.42 11.82
C ASN A 153 30.77 -3.04 11.76
N ASP A 154 30.47 -2.23 10.73
CA ASP A 154 31.00 -0.87 10.59
C ASP A 154 30.60 0.02 11.78
N TYR A 155 29.42 -0.22 12.36
CA TYR A 155 28.98 0.47 13.57
C TYR A 155 29.74 -0.02 14.81
N VAL A 156 29.87 -1.33 15.01
CA VAL A 156 30.62 -1.92 16.13
C VAL A 156 32.09 -1.49 16.09
N ASP A 157 32.73 -1.57 14.93
CA ASP A 157 34.14 -1.18 14.75
C ASP A 157 34.37 0.30 15.06
N ARG A 158 33.41 1.17 14.71
CA ARG A 158 33.50 2.62 14.96
C ARG A 158 33.18 3.00 16.40
N SER A 159 32.17 2.40 16.99
CA SER A 159 31.61 2.83 18.28
C SER A 159 32.11 2.01 19.47
N GLY A 160 32.57 0.78 19.24
CA GLY A 160 32.80 -0.23 20.27
C GLY A 160 31.52 -0.74 20.95
N GLN A 161 30.34 -0.31 20.48
CA GLN A 161 29.04 -0.66 21.06
C GLN A 161 28.47 -1.89 20.37
N TYR A 162 27.87 -2.79 21.14
CA TYR A 162 27.27 -4.04 20.68
C TYR A 162 25.95 -4.30 21.40
N LEU A 163 25.16 -5.24 20.89
CA LEU A 163 24.00 -5.80 21.58
C LEU A 163 24.42 -7.02 22.39
N ASP A 164 24.07 -7.04 23.67
CA ASP A 164 24.33 -8.21 24.51
C ASP A 164 23.56 -9.42 23.95
N LYS A 165 24.23 -10.58 23.82
CA LYS A 165 23.62 -11.84 23.36
C LYS A 165 22.39 -12.28 24.15
N SER A 166 22.27 -11.86 25.40
CA SER A 166 21.11 -12.12 26.26
C SER A 166 19.89 -11.25 25.94
N ILE A 167 20.06 -10.16 25.19
CA ILE A 167 18.97 -9.28 24.79
C ILE A 167 18.23 -9.89 23.61
N SER A 168 17.08 -10.49 23.92
CA SER A 168 16.11 -10.87 22.91
C SER A 168 15.38 -9.62 22.41
N LEU A 169 15.88 -9.00 21.36
CA LEU A 169 14.98 -8.40 20.37
C LEU A 169 14.37 -9.57 19.62
N ASN A 170 13.24 -10.06 20.12
CA ASN A 170 12.56 -11.15 19.46
C ASN A 170 11.80 -10.59 18.25
N ARG A 171 11.37 -11.47 17.33
CA ARG A 171 10.52 -11.08 16.18
C ARG A 171 9.27 -10.30 16.63
N GLY A 172 8.80 -10.55 17.85
CA GLY A 172 7.70 -9.82 18.47
C GLY A 172 8.01 -8.35 18.72
N ASP A 173 9.21 -8.00 19.19
CA ASP A 173 9.60 -6.60 19.40
C ASP A 173 9.63 -5.81 18.08
N LEU A 174 10.20 -6.41 17.03
CA LEU A 174 10.21 -5.76 15.72
C LEU A 174 8.79 -5.58 15.16
N ARG A 175 7.88 -6.52 15.44
CA ARG A 175 6.48 -6.45 15.00
C ARG A 175 5.55 -5.63 15.89
N ALA A 176 5.89 -5.41 17.16
CA ALA A 176 5.01 -4.74 18.12
C ALA A 176 4.98 -3.24 17.87
N ASP A 177 3.82 -2.64 17.66
CA ASP A 177 3.72 -1.20 17.41
C ASP A 177 4.01 -0.39 18.69
N TYR A 178 5.21 0.17 18.79
CA TYR A 178 5.67 0.92 19.97
C TYR A 178 6.46 2.17 19.55
N ALA A 179 6.50 3.17 20.44
CA ALA A 179 7.31 4.37 20.27
C ALA A 179 8.82 4.04 20.17
N ALA A 180 9.59 4.90 19.49
CA ALA A 180 11.02 4.70 19.24
C ALA A 180 11.77 4.15 20.47
N LYS A 181 12.51 3.05 20.27
CA LYS A 181 13.11 2.26 21.35
C LYS A 181 14.63 2.30 21.25
N ARG A 182 15.30 2.70 22.33
CA ARG A 182 16.75 2.55 22.44
C ARG A 182 17.10 1.12 22.78
N LEU A 183 17.98 0.53 21.98
CA LEU A 183 18.47 -0.82 22.13
C LEU A 183 19.66 -0.77 23.09
N ALA A 184 19.49 -1.19 24.34
CA ALA A 184 20.62 -1.35 25.25
C ALA A 184 21.40 -2.63 24.90
N PRO A 185 22.70 -2.74 25.26
CA PRO A 185 23.59 -1.65 25.64
C PRO A 185 24.14 -0.88 24.42
N SER A 186 23.76 -1.24 23.18
CA SER A 186 24.32 -0.60 21.99
C SER A 186 24.05 0.91 21.95
N GLY A 187 22.91 1.36 22.49
CA GLY A 187 22.48 2.76 22.44
C GLY A 187 21.73 3.12 21.16
N LEU A 188 21.72 2.23 20.15
CA LEU A 188 21.02 2.44 18.88
C LEU A 188 19.54 2.74 19.11
N LEU A 189 19.04 3.79 18.45
CA LEU A 189 17.63 4.11 18.41
C LEU A 189 16.98 3.36 17.25
N LEU A 190 16.03 2.48 17.57
CA LEU A 190 15.13 1.87 16.60
C LEU A 190 13.85 2.71 16.49
N GLU A 191 13.61 3.26 15.30
CA GLU A 191 12.39 3.96 14.90
C GLU A 191 11.62 3.08 13.92
N LYS A 192 10.28 3.11 14.00
CA LYS A 192 9.39 2.43 13.07
C LYS A 192 8.38 3.40 12.50
N THR A 193 8.29 3.45 11.19
CA THR A 193 7.32 4.30 10.47
C THR A 193 6.44 3.39 9.64
N ASN A 194 5.13 3.43 9.88
CA ASN A 194 4.17 2.68 9.08
C ASN A 194 3.73 3.52 7.88
N HIS A 195 3.78 2.92 6.70
CA HIS A 195 3.32 3.47 5.43
C HIS A 195 2.20 2.61 4.87
N ARG A 196 1.42 3.19 3.97
CA ARG A 196 0.36 2.53 3.20
C ARG A 196 -0.65 1.84 4.11
N ASN A 197 -1.17 2.58 5.10
CA ASN A 197 -2.07 2.09 6.13
C ASN A 197 -1.53 0.86 6.90
N GLY A 198 -0.22 0.82 7.17
CA GLY A 198 0.43 -0.27 7.89
C GLY A 198 0.74 -1.51 7.05
N ARG A 199 0.53 -1.46 5.72
CA ARG A 199 0.98 -2.54 4.82
C ARG A 199 2.51 -2.59 4.69
N LEU A 200 3.19 -1.49 4.98
CA LEU A 200 4.63 -1.39 4.92
C LEU A 200 5.17 -0.73 6.20
N THR A 201 6.24 -1.27 6.75
CA THR A 201 6.91 -0.70 7.92
C THR A 201 8.36 -0.42 7.57
N GLU A 202 8.77 0.84 7.71
CA GLU A 202 10.17 1.23 7.73
C GLU A 202 10.77 0.90 9.09
N TYR A 203 11.93 0.25 9.10
CA TYR A 203 12.77 0.05 10.27
C TYR A 203 14.00 0.92 10.10
N LYS A 204 14.21 1.87 11.01
CA LYS A 204 15.35 2.79 10.97
C LYS A 204 16.16 2.68 12.27
N PHE A 205 17.47 2.51 12.13
CA PHE A 205 18.43 2.39 13.22
C PHE A 205 19.39 3.57 13.18
N SER A 206 19.41 4.37 14.23
CA SER A 206 20.24 5.59 14.32
C SER A 206 21.15 5.55 15.55
N ASP A 207 22.33 6.15 15.47
CA ASP A 207 23.22 6.31 16.63
C ASP A 207 22.79 7.45 17.57
N ASP A 208 23.52 7.66 18.66
CA ASP A 208 23.25 8.71 19.64
C ASP A 208 23.31 10.14 19.07
N GLY A 209 24.03 10.33 17.96
CA GLY A 209 24.10 11.60 17.23
C GLY A 209 22.93 11.80 16.26
N GLY A 210 22.01 10.84 16.15
CA GLY A 210 20.89 10.87 15.22
C GLY A 210 21.27 10.51 13.78
N LYS A 211 22.49 10.00 13.56
CA LYS A 211 22.92 9.55 12.23
C LYS A 211 22.29 8.19 11.95
N THR A 212 21.57 8.06 10.84
CA THR A 212 21.08 6.76 10.37
C THR A 212 22.25 5.84 10.05
N ILE A 213 22.27 4.69 10.70
CA ILE A 213 23.26 3.62 10.52
C ILE A 213 22.74 2.62 9.50
N PHE A 214 21.48 2.25 9.64
CA PHE A 214 20.81 1.28 8.78
C PHE A 214 19.33 1.58 8.74
N HIS A 215 18.70 1.42 7.58
CA HIS A 215 17.25 1.47 7.46
C HIS A 215 16.78 0.55 6.34
N THR A 216 15.56 0.02 6.46
CA THR A 216 15.01 -0.94 5.51
C THR A 216 13.49 -1.06 5.65
N TYR A 217 12.79 -1.43 4.59
CA TYR A 217 11.39 -1.86 4.65
C TYR A 217 11.25 -3.39 4.80
N ASP A 218 12.36 -4.14 4.71
CA ASP A 218 12.36 -5.59 4.81
C ASP A 218 12.60 -6.02 6.26
N PHE A 219 11.58 -6.65 6.83
CA PHE A 219 11.62 -7.22 8.17
C PHE A 219 12.80 -8.17 8.39
N MET A 220 13.12 -9.03 7.41
CA MET A 220 14.22 -9.99 7.51
C MET A 220 15.57 -9.29 7.51
N ARG A 221 15.75 -8.24 6.71
CA ARG A 221 16.98 -7.43 6.73
C ARG A 221 17.14 -6.69 8.06
N ALA A 222 16.06 -6.16 8.62
CA ALA A 222 16.08 -5.55 9.95
C ALA A 222 16.47 -6.56 11.04
N CYS A 223 15.97 -7.80 10.95
CA CYS A 223 16.38 -8.89 11.85
C CYS A 223 17.88 -9.20 11.69
N LEU A 224 18.38 -9.35 10.47
CA LEU A 224 19.79 -9.66 10.20
C LEU A 224 20.73 -8.59 10.76
N PHE A 225 20.37 -7.30 10.62
CA PHE A 225 21.12 -6.20 11.20
C PHE A 225 21.25 -6.33 12.72
N ILE A 226 20.13 -6.60 13.41
CA ILE A 226 20.12 -6.79 14.87
C ILE A 226 20.93 -8.00 15.29
N GLU A 227 20.79 -9.13 14.58
CA GLU A 227 21.55 -10.35 14.89
C GLU A 227 23.06 -10.13 14.72
N ALA A 228 23.48 -9.39 13.69
CA ALA A 228 24.89 -9.08 13.46
C ALA A 228 25.50 -8.14 14.52
N LEU A 229 24.69 -7.35 15.23
CA LEU A 229 25.14 -6.53 16.35
C LEU A 229 25.40 -7.34 17.64
N ARG A 230 24.98 -8.62 17.69
CA ARG A 230 25.13 -9.44 18.90
C ARG A 230 26.54 -9.98 19.05
N TRP A 231 27.18 -9.67 20.17
CA TRP A 231 28.54 -10.13 20.50
C TRP A 231 28.64 -10.71 21.90
#